data_AF-A0A8X7QDW4-F1
#
_entry.id   AF-A0A8X7QDW4-F1
#
_cell.length_a   1.000
_cell.length_b   1.000
_cell.length_c   1.000
_cell.angle_alpha   90.00
_cell.angle_beta   90.00
_cell.angle_gamma   90.00
#
_symmetry.space_group_name_H-M   'P 1'
#
loop_
_entity.id
_entity.type
_entity.pdbx_description
1 polymer ?
#
loop_
_entity_poly.entity_id
_entity_poly.type
_entity_poly.pdbx_seq_one_letter_code
_entity_poly.pdbx_strand_id
1 'polypeptide(L)'
;MVKSTVVDEKTGGSKDSRVRTSSGTFLKRGHDEVVQRIEQRISDFTFIPVENGEGLQVLHYQVGQKYEPHYDYFLDEFNTKNGGQRIATVLMYLSDVDDGGETVFPAAKGNISAVPWWNQLSECGKEGLSVLPKKRDALLFWNMRPDASLDPSSLHGGCPVVKGNKWSSTKWFHVHEFKV
;
A
#
# COMPACT_ATOMS: atom_id res chain seq x y z
N MET A 1 -8.84 9.99 12.96
CA MET A 1 -8.76 8.70 12.23
C MET A 1 -9.87 7.80 12.75
N VAL A 2 -10.37 6.90 11.91
CA VAL A 2 -11.36 5.87 12.26
C VAL A 2 -10.78 4.49 11.92
N LYS A 3 -11.40 3.39 12.36
CA LYS A 3 -10.96 2.05 11.97
C LYS A 3 -10.94 1.92 10.44
N SER A 4 -9.85 1.39 9.87
CA SER A 4 -9.71 1.26 8.43
C SER A 4 -10.63 0.17 7.88
N THR A 5 -11.19 0.40 6.71
CA THR A 5 -12.02 -0.57 5.98
C THR A 5 -11.24 -1.21 4.83
N VAL A 6 -11.79 -2.28 4.30
CA VAL A 6 -11.39 -2.89 3.02
C VAL A 6 -12.54 -2.76 2.02
N VAL A 7 -12.23 -2.84 0.73
CA VAL A 7 -13.24 -2.86 -0.33
C VAL A 7 -13.92 -4.22 -0.33
N ASP A 8 -15.25 -4.23 -0.35
CA ASP A 8 -16.05 -5.44 -0.48
C ASP A 8 -16.23 -5.78 -1.96
N GLU A 9 -15.71 -6.94 -2.38
CA GLU A 9 -15.72 -7.38 -3.78
C GLU A 9 -17.13 -7.58 -4.36
N LYS A 10 -18.15 -7.82 -3.53
CA LYS A 10 -19.53 -8.08 -3.99
C LYS A 10 -20.34 -6.80 -4.17
N THR A 11 -20.05 -5.79 -3.36
CA THR A 11 -20.86 -4.58 -3.27
C THR A 11 -20.09 -3.32 -3.71
N GLY A 12 -18.77 -3.40 -3.86
CA GLY A 12 -17.89 -2.25 -4.09
C GLY A 12 -17.80 -1.29 -2.90
N GLY A 13 -18.47 -1.59 -1.79
CA GLY A 13 -18.55 -0.72 -0.61
C GLY A 13 -17.38 -0.90 0.36
N SER A 14 -17.32 -0.06 1.38
CA SER A 14 -16.40 -0.23 2.50
C SER A 14 -16.96 -1.23 3.52
N LYS A 15 -16.13 -2.20 3.94
CA LYS A 15 -16.48 -3.20 4.95
C LYS A 15 -15.53 -3.18 6.13
N ASP A 16 -16.07 -3.30 7.33
CA ASP A 16 -15.27 -3.46 8.55
C ASP A 16 -14.49 -4.78 8.49
N SER A 17 -13.22 -4.72 8.81
CA SER A 17 -12.27 -5.79 8.51
C SER A 17 -11.67 -6.38 9.77
N ARG A 18 -11.60 -7.72 9.81
CA ARG A 18 -10.69 -8.47 10.70
C ARG A 18 -9.32 -8.69 10.05
N VAL A 19 -9.24 -8.44 8.74
CA VAL A 19 -8.09 -8.68 7.85
C VAL A 19 -7.16 -7.47 7.85
N ARG A 20 -7.72 -6.26 8.01
CA ARG A 20 -7.01 -4.99 8.24
C ARG A 20 -7.46 -4.40 9.56
N THR A 21 -6.53 -4.27 10.52
CA THR A 21 -6.88 -3.86 11.89
C THR A 21 -6.39 -2.45 12.26
N SER A 22 -5.80 -1.72 11.31
CA SER A 22 -5.34 -0.33 11.49
C SER A 22 -6.47 0.68 11.70
N SER A 23 -6.08 1.88 12.11
CA SER A 23 -6.87 3.09 11.90
C SER A 23 -6.37 3.87 10.69
N GLY A 24 -7.23 4.67 10.06
CA GLY A 24 -6.87 5.44 8.89
C GLY A 24 -7.74 6.65 8.61
N THR A 25 -7.32 7.41 7.60
CA THR A 25 -8.05 8.54 7.02
C THR A 25 -7.57 8.78 5.59
N PHE A 26 -8.29 9.62 4.85
CA PHE A 26 -7.90 10.04 3.52
C PHE A 26 -7.68 11.54 3.49
N LEU A 27 -6.56 11.96 2.91
CA LEU A 27 -6.37 13.32 2.45
C LEU A 27 -6.78 13.36 0.98
N LYS A 28 -7.64 14.32 0.61
CA LYS A 28 -8.06 14.48 -0.77
C LYS A 28 -6.85 14.79 -1.67
N ARG A 29 -6.92 14.43 -2.95
CA ARG A 29 -5.92 14.86 -3.93
C ARG A 29 -5.83 16.38 -3.91
N GLY A 30 -4.62 16.90 -3.82
CA GLY A 30 -4.34 18.33 -3.72
C GLY A 30 -4.87 19.02 -2.45
N HIS A 31 -5.03 18.29 -1.34
CA HIS A 31 -5.61 18.80 -0.09
C HIS A 31 -5.03 20.15 0.39
N ASP A 32 -3.70 20.28 0.34
CA ASP A 32 -2.95 21.50 0.65
C ASP A 32 -1.64 21.55 -0.17
N GLU A 33 -0.89 22.64 -0.07
CA GLU A 33 0.37 22.83 -0.81
C GLU A 33 1.46 21.80 -0.46
N VAL A 34 1.45 21.23 0.73
CA VAL A 34 2.40 20.19 1.13
C VAL A 34 2.05 18.88 0.44
N VAL A 35 0.77 18.48 0.50
CA VAL A 35 0.25 17.30 -0.19
C VAL A 35 0.46 17.41 -1.70
N GLN A 36 0.15 18.56 -2.31
CA GLN A 36 0.39 18.79 -3.75
C GLN A 36 1.86 18.58 -4.13
N ARG A 37 2.81 19.10 -3.34
CA ARG A 37 4.25 18.90 -3.59
C ARG A 37 4.68 17.45 -3.42
N ILE A 38 4.08 16.72 -2.48
CA ILE A 38 4.33 15.28 -2.32
C ILE A 38 3.78 14.52 -3.52
N GLU A 39 2.55 14.78 -3.94
CA GLU A 39 1.91 14.13 -5.08
C GLU A 39 2.67 14.39 -6.38
N GLN A 40 3.15 15.62 -6.59
CA GLN A 40 3.99 15.94 -7.75
C GLN A 40 5.30 15.16 -7.72
N ARG A 41 5.99 15.08 -6.57
CA ARG A 41 7.24 14.30 -6.45
C ARG A 41 7.01 12.81 -6.73
N ILE A 42 5.88 12.27 -6.27
CA ILE A 42 5.52 10.88 -6.57
C ILE A 42 5.29 10.73 -8.07
N SER A 43 4.56 11.66 -8.71
CA SER A 43 4.33 11.66 -10.16
C SER A 43 5.63 11.72 -10.97
N ASP A 44 6.56 12.59 -10.58
CA ASP A 44 7.87 12.72 -11.23
C ASP A 44 8.70 11.42 -11.10
N PHE A 45 8.58 10.71 -9.96
CA PHE A 45 9.28 9.45 -9.72
C PHE A 45 8.68 8.27 -10.48
N THR A 46 7.35 8.19 -10.53
CA THR A 46 6.64 7.06 -11.17
C THR A 46 6.43 7.26 -12.66
N PHE A 47 6.57 8.48 -13.16
CA PHE A 47 6.16 8.91 -14.50
C PHE A 47 4.66 8.70 -14.77
N ILE A 48 3.83 8.67 -13.72
CA ILE A 48 2.37 8.59 -13.82
C ILE A 48 1.78 9.95 -13.44
N PRO A 49 0.86 10.55 -14.23
CA PRO A 49 0.26 11.85 -13.91
C PRO A 49 -0.43 11.87 -12.54
N VAL A 50 -0.43 13.03 -11.88
CA VAL A 50 -1.07 13.23 -10.57
C VAL A 50 -2.57 12.91 -10.62
N GLU A 51 -3.21 13.19 -11.76
CA GLU A 51 -4.63 13.02 -12.06
C GLU A 51 -5.05 11.54 -12.07
N ASN A 52 -4.13 10.63 -12.38
CA ASN A 52 -4.37 9.19 -12.29
C ASN A 52 -4.38 8.68 -10.85
N GLY A 53 -3.92 9.49 -9.89
CA GLY A 53 -3.81 9.10 -8.50
C GLY A 53 -5.08 9.37 -7.69
N GLU A 54 -5.44 8.45 -6.81
CA GLU A 54 -6.42 8.69 -5.74
C GLU A 54 -5.88 9.70 -4.71
N GLY A 55 -6.66 10.08 -3.70
CA GLY A 55 -6.14 10.80 -2.53
C GLY A 55 -5.11 9.98 -1.73
N LEU A 56 -4.36 10.63 -0.85
CA LEU A 56 -3.44 9.92 0.05
C LEU A 56 -4.21 9.23 1.17
N GLN A 57 -4.11 7.90 1.24
CA GLN A 57 -4.57 7.17 2.41
C GLN A 57 -3.48 7.24 3.49
N VAL A 58 -3.81 7.67 4.70
CA VAL A 58 -2.90 7.66 5.86
C VAL A 58 -3.37 6.60 6.84
N LEU A 59 -2.44 5.80 7.34
CA LEU A 59 -2.70 4.63 8.16
C LEU A 59 -1.81 4.63 9.39
N HIS A 60 -2.37 4.13 10.48
CA HIS A 60 -1.68 3.94 11.73
C HIS A 60 -1.97 2.54 12.29
N TYR A 61 -0.90 1.78 12.51
CA TYR A 61 -0.91 0.45 13.11
C TYR A 61 -0.24 0.51 14.49
N GLN A 62 -0.99 0.09 15.50
CA GLN A 62 -0.51 -0.15 16.86
C GLN A 62 0.09 -1.56 16.98
N VAL A 63 0.76 -1.83 18.11
CA VAL A 63 1.25 -3.18 18.44
C VAL A 63 0.15 -4.23 18.27
N GLY A 64 0.48 -5.31 17.58
CA GLY A 64 -0.42 -6.41 17.23
C GLY A 64 -1.31 -6.16 15.99
N GLN A 65 -1.43 -4.93 15.50
CA GLN A 65 -2.21 -4.64 14.30
C GLN A 65 -1.43 -5.01 13.04
N LYS A 66 -2.18 -5.46 12.02
CA LYS A 66 -1.66 -6.02 10.77
C LYS A 66 -2.59 -5.74 9.60
N TYR A 67 -2.13 -6.11 8.41
CA TYR A 67 -2.95 -6.28 7.23
C TYR A 67 -2.57 -7.60 6.55
N GLU A 68 -3.49 -8.55 6.45
CA GLU A 68 -3.24 -9.78 5.71
C GLU A 68 -2.87 -9.50 4.23
N PRO A 69 -2.14 -10.43 3.59
CA PRO A 69 -1.84 -10.35 2.17
C PRO A 69 -3.10 -10.13 1.31
N HIS A 70 -3.03 -9.13 0.43
CA HIS A 70 -4.10 -8.74 -0.48
C HIS A 70 -3.51 -8.14 -1.77
N TYR A 71 -4.39 -7.88 -2.72
CA TYR A 71 -4.06 -7.14 -3.93
C TYR A 71 -4.64 -5.74 -3.86
N ASP A 72 -3.93 -4.78 -4.44
CA ASP A 72 -4.44 -3.42 -4.59
C ASP A 72 -5.27 -3.24 -5.85
N TYR A 73 -5.13 -4.14 -6.83
CA TYR A 73 -6.02 -4.19 -8.00
C TYR A 73 -7.41 -4.67 -7.62
N PHE A 74 -8.41 -4.29 -8.41
CA PHE A 74 -9.80 -4.73 -8.20
C PHE A 74 -10.08 -6.02 -8.98
N LEU A 75 -10.91 -6.90 -8.41
CA LEU A 75 -11.46 -8.07 -9.12
C LEU A 75 -12.89 -7.82 -9.62
N ASP A 76 -13.51 -6.72 -9.20
CA ASP A 76 -14.86 -6.34 -9.57
C ASP A 76 -14.88 -5.23 -10.63
N GLU A 77 -15.98 -5.15 -11.39
CA GLU A 77 -16.19 -4.13 -12.41
C GLU A 77 -16.66 -2.78 -11.84
N PHE A 78 -17.06 -2.72 -10.57
CA PHE A 78 -17.62 -1.50 -9.99
C PHE A 78 -16.51 -0.48 -9.70
N ASN A 79 -15.45 -0.93 -9.03
CA ASN A 79 -14.33 -0.10 -8.62
C ASN A 79 -13.45 0.33 -9.82
N THR A 80 -13.51 -0.38 -10.94
CA THR A 80 -12.80 0.01 -12.16
C THR A 80 -13.52 1.10 -12.97
N LYS A 81 -14.75 1.50 -12.62
CA LYS A 81 -15.47 2.54 -13.37
C LYS A 81 -14.84 3.92 -13.28
N ASN A 82 -14.13 4.22 -12.19
CA ASN A 82 -13.43 5.49 -12.00
C ASN A 82 -11.92 5.28 -12.18
N GLY A 83 -11.35 5.82 -13.25
CA GLY A 83 -9.92 5.69 -13.56
C GLY A 83 -9.49 4.31 -14.10
N GLY A 84 -10.33 3.28 -14.06
CA GLY A 84 -9.93 1.92 -14.47
C GLY A 84 -9.21 1.16 -13.35
N GLN A 85 -8.42 0.15 -13.72
CA GLN A 85 -7.61 -0.61 -12.77
C GLN A 85 -6.54 0.24 -12.09
N ARG A 86 -6.18 -0.14 -10.85
CA ARG A 86 -5.00 0.39 -10.16
C ARG A 86 -3.75 -0.28 -10.74
N ILE A 87 -2.90 0.50 -11.40
CA ILE A 87 -1.67 0.00 -12.06
C ILE A 87 -0.48 -0.10 -11.10
N ALA A 88 -0.40 0.82 -10.14
CA ALA A 88 0.75 0.95 -9.27
C ALA A 88 0.35 1.47 -7.90
N THR A 89 1.16 1.10 -6.92
CA THR A 89 1.05 1.55 -5.55
C THR A 89 2.37 2.15 -5.10
N VAL A 90 2.30 3.33 -4.48
CA VAL A 90 3.41 3.91 -3.73
C VAL A 90 3.04 3.91 -2.25
N LEU A 91 3.78 3.14 -1.46
CA LEU A 91 3.66 3.05 -0.01
C LEU A 91 4.82 3.79 0.66
N MET A 92 4.52 4.88 1.35
CA MET A 92 5.48 5.70 2.08
C MET A 92 5.46 5.36 3.56
N TYR A 93 6.63 5.19 4.18
CA TYR A 93 6.77 4.99 5.62
C TYR A 93 6.96 6.34 6.32
N LEU A 94 6.02 6.69 7.21
CA LEU A 94 6.00 7.98 7.92
C LEU A 94 6.63 7.89 9.32
N SER A 95 6.89 6.67 9.80
CA SER A 95 7.63 6.40 11.03
C SER A 95 8.62 5.25 10.83
N ASP A 96 9.65 5.23 11.69
CA ASP A 96 10.44 4.03 11.92
C ASP A 96 9.63 3.09 12.82
N VAL A 97 9.77 1.79 12.61
CA VAL A 97 9.21 0.76 13.50
C VAL A 97 10.37 -0.01 14.12
N ASP A 98 10.28 -0.22 15.44
CA ASP A 98 11.34 -0.86 16.21
C ASP A 98 11.43 -2.36 15.90
N ASP A 99 10.28 -3.03 15.78
CA ASP A 99 10.19 -4.47 15.49
C ASP A 99 8.85 -4.82 14.82
N GLY A 100 8.89 -5.74 13.86
CA GLY A 100 7.77 -6.11 12.99
C GLY A 100 7.34 -4.98 12.04
N GLY A 101 6.07 -5.02 11.60
CA GLY A 101 5.49 -3.97 10.75
C GLY A 101 6.02 -3.95 9.30
N GLU A 102 6.70 -5.00 8.86
CA GLU A 102 7.21 -5.12 7.49
C GLU A 102 6.10 -5.09 6.46
N THR A 103 6.45 -4.67 5.24
CA THR A 103 5.60 -4.93 4.07
C THR A 103 6.15 -6.18 3.39
N VAL A 104 5.37 -7.27 3.39
CA VAL A 104 5.78 -8.59 2.88
C VAL A 104 5.08 -8.90 1.57
N PHE A 105 5.82 -9.46 0.61
CA PHE A 105 5.34 -9.95 -0.69
C PHE A 105 5.52 -11.47 -0.76
N PRO A 106 4.56 -12.27 -0.26
CA PRO A 106 4.69 -13.72 -0.18
C PRO A 106 4.73 -14.41 -1.56
N ALA A 107 4.19 -13.79 -2.60
CA ALA A 107 4.20 -14.33 -3.96
C ALA A 107 5.37 -13.81 -4.82
N ALA A 108 6.23 -12.95 -4.26
CA ALA A 108 7.39 -12.44 -4.99
C ALA A 108 8.38 -13.57 -5.28
N LYS A 109 8.89 -13.60 -6.52
CA LYS A 109 9.89 -14.59 -6.95
C LYS A 109 11.27 -14.00 -6.79
N GLY A 110 12.14 -14.68 -6.04
CA GLY A 110 13.53 -14.26 -5.88
C GLY A 110 14.18 -14.89 -4.66
N ASN A 111 15.46 -14.61 -4.46
CA ASN A 111 16.15 -15.00 -3.24
C ASN A 111 15.77 -14.04 -2.11
N ILE A 112 14.70 -14.34 -1.39
CA ILE A 112 14.15 -13.45 -0.35
C ILE A 112 15.11 -13.23 0.82
N SER A 113 16.05 -14.16 1.06
CA SER A 113 17.08 -14.02 2.09
C SER A 113 18.27 -13.16 1.69
N ALA A 114 18.32 -12.69 0.44
CA ALA A 114 19.34 -11.77 -0.03
C ALA A 114 19.12 -10.31 0.41
N VAL A 115 17.98 -9.97 1.02
CA VAL A 115 17.76 -8.61 1.52
C VAL A 115 18.74 -8.29 2.67
N PRO A 116 19.37 -7.10 2.72
CA PRO A 116 20.38 -6.77 3.73
C PRO A 116 19.89 -6.87 5.18
N TRP A 117 18.58 -6.78 5.39
CA TRP A 117 17.92 -6.81 6.70
C TRP A 117 17.30 -8.16 7.03
N TRP A 118 17.63 -9.24 6.32
CA TRP A 118 17.01 -10.57 6.53
C TRP A 118 16.97 -11.01 8.00
N ASN A 119 18.08 -10.82 8.73
CA ASN A 119 18.19 -11.23 10.15
C ASN A 119 17.38 -10.34 11.11
N GLN A 120 16.85 -9.20 10.63
CA GLN A 120 16.00 -8.29 11.40
C GLN A 120 14.51 -8.53 11.15
N LEU A 121 14.16 -9.38 10.18
CA LEU A 121 12.77 -9.68 9.85
C LEU A 121 12.12 -10.53 10.94
N SER A 122 10.87 -10.21 11.25
CA SER A 122 9.94 -11.07 11.96
C SER A 122 9.67 -12.36 11.18
N GLU A 123 9.06 -13.35 11.84
CA GLU A 123 8.66 -14.59 11.17
C GLU A 123 7.71 -14.34 10.00
N CYS A 124 6.77 -13.39 10.14
CA CYS A 124 5.90 -12.94 9.04
C CYS A 124 6.73 -12.34 7.89
N GLY A 125 7.73 -11.49 8.19
CA GLY A 125 8.59 -10.90 7.17
C GLY A 125 9.41 -11.92 6.39
N LYS A 126 9.70 -13.09 6.98
CA LYS A 126 10.45 -14.17 6.30
C LYS A 126 9.60 -15.03 5.36
N GLU A 127 8.28 -14.86 5.36
CA GLU A 127 7.37 -15.60 4.45
C GLU A 127 7.45 -15.13 2.99
N GLY A 128 8.15 -14.03 2.70
CA GLY A 128 8.29 -13.48 1.35
C GLY A 128 9.38 -12.43 1.23
N LEU A 129 9.44 -11.75 0.08
CA LEU A 129 10.29 -10.57 -0.06
C LEU A 129 9.72 -9.47 0.84
N SER A 130 10.52 -8.94 1.76
CA SER A 130 10.03 -7.98 2.74
C SER A 130 10.86 -6.72 2.79
N VAL A 131 10.18 -5.61 3.09
CA VAL A 131 10.78 -4.28 3.27
C VAL A 131 10.49 -3.80 4.69
N LEU A 132 11.55 -3.43 5.41
CA LEU A 132 11.42 -2.82 6.73
C LEU A 132 10.82 -1.40 6.61
N PRO A 133 9.90 -1.02 7.50
CA PRO A 133 9.41 0.35 7.56
C PRO A 133 10.48 1.27 8.17
N LYS A 134 11.09 2.10 7.31
CA LYS A 134 12.06 3.13 7.69
C LYS A 134 11.53 4.50 7.30
N LYS A 135 11.53 5.43 8.25
CA LYS A 135 10.91 6.74 8.05
C LYS A 135 11.53 7.43 6.84
N ARG A 136 10.67 7.99 5.97
CA ARG A 136 10.98 8.68 4.71
C ARG A 136 11.23 7.77 3.51
N ASP A 137 11.38 6.47 3.71
CA ASP A 137 11.47 5.54 2.59
C ASP A 137 10.09 5.36 1.94
N ALA A 138 10.12 5.07 0.64
CA ALA A 138 8.93 4.77 -0.15
C ALA A 138 9.17 3.51 -0.98
N LEU A 139 8.14 2.70 -1.08
CA LEU A 139 8.10 1.49 -1.88
C LEU A 139 7.15 1.70 -3.06
N LEU A 140 7.65 1.51 -4.28
CA LEU A 140 6.85 1.44 -5.50
C LEU A 140 6.76 -0.02 -5.94
N PHE A 141 5.54 -0.49 -6.22
CA PHE A 141 5.31 -1.77 -6.88
C PHE A 141 4.13 -1.67 -7.86
N TRP A 142 4.13 -2.59 -8.83
CA TRP A 142 3.16 -2.64 -9.92
C TRP A 142 2.13 -3.74 -9.64
N ASN A 143 0.86 -3.39 -9.79
CA ASN A 143 -0.28 -4.30 -9.64
C ASN A 143 -0.63 -5.00 -10.96
N MET A 144 -0.07 -4.51 -12.07
CA MET A 144 -0.30 -5.01 -13.42
C MET A 144 1.03 -5.17 -14.15
N ARG A 145 1.07 -6.12 -15.08
CA ARG A 145 2.19 -6.34 -16.00
C ARG A 145 2.11 -5.40 -17.20
N PRO A 146 3.21 -5.23 -17.96
CA PRO A 146 3.22 -4.38 -19.16
C PRO A 146 2.21 -4.79 -20.24
N ASP A 147 1.76 -6.05 -20.26
CA ASP A 147 0.72 -6.55 -21.17
C ASP A 147 -0.72 -6.29 -20.66
N ALA A 148 -0.85 -5.46 -19.62
CA ALA A 148 -2.10 -5.13 -18.93
C ALA A 148 -2.79 -6.30 -18.21
N SER A 149 -2.13 -7.45 -18.06
CA SER A 149 -2.62 -8.49 -17.15
C SER A 149 -2.36 -8.12 -15.69
N LEU A 150 -3.26 -8.54 -14.78
CA LEU A 150 -3.03 -8.41 -13.34
C LEU A 150 -1.78 -9.20 -12.95
N ASP A 151 -0.97 -8.68 -12.02
CA ASP A 151 0.23 -9.38 -11.56
C ASP A 151 0.04 -10.08 -10.20
N PRO A 152 -0.09 -11.43 -10.15
CA PRO A 152 -0.23 -12.15 -8.89
C PRO A 152 0.99 -12.03 -7.98
N SER A 153 2.15 -11.63 -8.50
CA SER A 153 3.36 -11.43 -7.67
C SER A 153 3.28 -10.18 -6.78
N SER A 154 2.33 -9.28 -7.05
CA SER A 154 2.03 -8.07 -6.26
C SER A 154 1.24 -8.33 -4.98
N LEU A 155 0.90 -9.59 -4.68
CA LEU A 155 0.27 -9.98 -3.41
C LEU A 155 1.14 -9.49 -2.27
N HIS A 156 0.59 -8.63 -1.41
CA HIS A 156 1.37 -8.00 -0.34
C HIS A 156 0.55 -7.78 0.93
N GLY A 157 1.22 -7.77 2.07
CA GLY A 157 0.61 -7.57 3.38
C GLY A 157 1.45 -6.68 4.29
N GLY A 158 0.85 -6.24 5.38
CA GLY A 158 1.54 -5.57 6.48
C GLY A 158 1.67 -6.52 7.66
N CYS A 159 2.89 -6.96 7.96
CA CYS A 159 3.17 -7.80 9.11
C CYS A 159 2.76 -7.12 10.43
N PRO A 160 2.44 -7.90 11.48
CA PRO A 160 2.10 -7.35 12.78
C PRO A 160 3.21 -6.42 13.31
N VAL A 161 2.83 -5.26 13.83
CA VAL A 161 3.77 -4.43 14.60
C VAL A 161 4.05 -5.14 15.92
N VAL A 162 5.31 -5.45 16.21
CA VAL A 162 5.71 -6.10 17.47
C VAL A 162 6.10 -5.04 18.50
N LYS A 163 6.82 -4.00 18.07
CA LYS A 163 7.23 -2.90 18.94
C LYS A 163 7.22 -1.56 18.19
N GLY A 164 6.78 -0.51 18.88
CA GLY A 164 6.66 0.84 18.34
C GLY A 164 5.28 1.11 17.74
N ASN A 165 5.24 1.94 16.70
CA ASN A 165 4.01 2.28 15.97
C ASN A 165 4.34 2.55 14.49
N LYS A 166 3.55 1.97 13.58
CA LYS A 166 3.74 2.13 12.14
C LYS A 166 2.77 3.15 11.60
N TRP A 167 3.30 4.24 11.06
CA TRP A 167 2.57 5.19 10.23
C TRP A 167 2.98 5.00 8.79
N SER A 168 2.00 4.91 7.90
CA SER A 168 2.25 4.83 6.46
C SER A 168 1.25 5.67 5.70
N SER A 169 1.63 6.05 4.48
CA SER A 169 0.70 6.64 3.52
C SER A 169 0.78 5.93 2.17
N THR A 170 -0.38 5.56 1.64
CA THR A 170 -0.52 4.86 0.38
C THR A 170 -1.09 5.80 -0.68
N LYS A 171 -0.49 5.79 -1.86
CA LYS A 171 -0.96 6.45 -3.07
C LYS A 171 -1.19 5.37 -4.13
N TRP A 172 -2.43 5.23 -4.58
CA TRP A 172 -2.81 4.35 -5.67
C TRP A 172 -2.93 5.14 -6.97
N PHE A 173 -2.43 4.56 -8.06
CA PHE A 173 -2.53 5.11 -9.40
C PHE A 173 -3.36 4.21 -10.30
N HIS A 174 -4.22 4.82 -11.11
CA HIS A 174 -5.06 4.14 -12.07
C HIS A 174 -4.53 4.23 -13.52
N VAL A 175 -5.00 3.34 -14.40
CA VAL A 175 -4.69 3.37 -15.85
C VAL A 175 -5.11 4.68 -16.53
N HIS A 176 -6.18 5.32 -16.04
CA HIS A 176 -6.73 6.58 -16.55
C HIS A 176 -6.89 7.58 -15.42
N GLU A 177 -7.28 8.81 -15.77
CA GLU A 177 -7.61 9.86 -14.80
C GLU A 177 -8.66 9.36 -13.79
N PHE A 178 -8.32 9.50 -12.51
CA PHE A 178 -9.23 9.24 -11.41
C PHE A 178 -9.98 10.53 -11.06
N LYS A 179 -11.30 10.51 -11.21
CA LYS A 179 -12.15 11.68 -10.95
C LYS A 179 -12.42 11.80 -9.45
N VAL A 180 -12.16 12.99 -8.89
CA VAL A 180 -12.32 13.34 -7.46
C VAL A 180 -13.55 14.19 -7.21
#